data_AF-A0A7S4IVF4-F1
#
_entry.id   AF-A0A7S4IVF4-F1
#
_cell.length_a   1.000
_cell.length_b   1.000
_cell.length_c   1.000
_cell.angle_alpha   90.00
_cell.angle_beta   90.00
_cell.angle_gamma   90.00
#
_symmetry.space_group_name_H-M   'P 1'
#
loop_
_entity.id
_entity.type
_entity.pdbx_description
1 polymer ?
#
loop_
_entity_poly.entity_id
_entity_poly.type
_entity_poly.pdbx_seq_one_letter_code
_entity_poly.pdbx_strand_id
1 'polypeptide(L)'
;RVMSATNFPLILSQLVSQSPHEAFAVIEKLRKENLGMFLFEMANQMVAENIPSNQRQMAALVIKNSVVGPSPQATDELYKLWLSIPSQQRDLIKQLLIQGLSLSNFEARSSASQVVGQIGARELYHGQWTDLIGILVGNMATGSPVVKEGTLNALGVLCEEIVRKY
;
A
#
# COMPACT_ATOMS: atom_id res chain seq x y z
N ARG A 1 -1.38 21.64 8.83
CA ARG A 1 -0.15 22.25 9.40
C ARG A 1 0.59 21.33 10.38
N VAL A 2 -0.01 20.29 10.98
CA VAL A 2 0.68 19.41 11.96
C VAL A 2 1.51 18.30 11.29
N MET A 3 1.05 17.68 10.19
CA MET A 3 1.76 16.56 9.56
C MET A 3 3.03 16.92 8.76
N SER A 4 3.22 18.17 8.32
CA SER A 4 4.45 18.53 7.58
C SER A 4 5.69 18.63 8.48
N ALA A 5 5.51 18.54 9.80
CA ALA A 5 6.60 18.46 10.79
C ALA A 5 6.80 17.03 11.33
N THR A 6 5.99 16.07 10.86
CA THR A 6 6.02 14.69 11.34
C THR A 6 7.14 13.92 10.65
N ASN A 7 8.08 13.39 11.42
CA ASN A 7 9.20 12.59 10.89
C ASN A 7 8.75 11.13 10.71
N PHE A 8 8.21 10.82 9.53
CA PHE A 8 7.72 9.47 9.19
C PHE A 8 8.78 8.36 9.20
N PRO A 9 10.04 8.58 8.77
CA PRO A 9 11.12 7.62 9.00
C PRO A 9 11.28 7.24 10.48
N LEU A 10 11.25 8.24 11.37
CA LEU A 10 11.33 7.99 12.81
C LEU A 10 10.12 7.21 13.33
N ILE A 11 8.91 7.53 12.86
CA ILE A 11 7.69 6.78 13.21
C ILE A 11 7.83 5.33 12.78
N LEU A 12 8.26 5.04 11.55
CA LEU A 12 8.44 3.65 11.10
C LEU A 12 9.49 2.93 11.94
N SER A 13 10.58 3.60 12.30
CA SER A 13 11.55 3.04 13.24
C SER A 13 10.91 2.69 14.58
N GLN A 14 10.05 3.56 15.12
CA GLN A 14 9.32 3.30 16.36
C GLN A 14 8.36 2.12 16.20
N LEU A 15 7.53 2.12 15.16
CA LEU A 15 6.56 1.05 14.88
C LEU A 15 7.21 -0.33 14.77
N VAL A 16 8.41 -0.41 14.19
CA VAL A 16 9.17 -1.67 14.08
C VAL A 16 9.77 -2.10 15.42
N SER A 17 10.18 -1.16 16.27
CA SER A 17 10.83 -1.44 17.56
C SER A 17 9.89 -1.69 18.74
N GLN A 18 8.67 -1.18 18.66
CA GLN A 18 7.71 -1.17 19.77
C GLN A 18 6.87 -2.45 19.86
N SER A 19 6.19 -2.64 20.99
CA SER A 19 5.21 -3.71 21.12
C SER A 19 4.04 -3.49 20.14
N PRO A 20 3.33 -4.56 19.71
CA PRO A 20 2.19 -4.42 18.81
C PRO A 20 1.14 -3.43 19.33
N HIS A 21 0.84 -3.46 20.63
CA HIS A 21 -0.15 -2.56 21.24
C HIS A 21 0.24 -1.08 21.11
N GLU A 22 1.50 -0.73 21.36
CA GLU A 22 2.00 0.65 21.22
C GLU A 22 2.01 1.08 19.75
N ALA A 23 2.46 0.20 18.85
CA ALA A 23 2.44 0.46 17.41
C ALA A 23 1.01 0.72 16.90
N PHE A 24 0.03 -0.08 17.34
CA PHE A 24 -1.38 0.14 17.02
C PHE A 24 -1.89 1.49 17.53
N ALA A 25 -1.54 1.89 18.75
CA ALA A 25 -1.94 3.18 19.30
C ALA A 25 -1.41 4.37 18.47
N VAL A 26 -0.15 4.28 18.01
CA VAL A 26 0.47 5.30 17.13
C VAL A 26 -0.23 5.35 15.76
N ILE A 27 -0.47 4.19 15.14
CA ILE A 27 -1.16 4.10 13.86
C ILE A 27 -2.57 4.68 13.97
N GLU A 28 -3.33 4.31 14.99
CA GLU A 28 -4.70 4.80 15.20
C GLU A 28 -4.76 6.31 15.41
N LYS A 29 -3.77 6.88 16.13
CA LYS A 29 -3.66 8.32 16.31
C LYS A 29 -3.48 9.04 14.97
N LEU A 30 -2.49 8.65 14.18
CA LEU A 30 -2.18 9.29 12.89
C LEU A 30 -3.32 9.12 11.88
N ARG A 31 -3.95 7.94 11.90
CA ARG A 31 -5.12 7.62 11.07
C ARG A 31 -6.29 8.57 11.32
N LYS A 32 -6.61 8.85 12.58
CA LYS A 32 -7.71 9.74 12.99
C LYS A 32 -7.44 11.21 12.65
N GLU A 33 -6.17 11.62 12.63
CA GLU A 33 -5.80 13.00 12.31
C GLU A 33 -6.01 13.31 10.82
N ASN A 34 -5.45 12.49 9.92
CA ASN A 34 -5.69 12.60 8.47
C ASN A 34 -5.23 11.30 7.77
N LEU A 35 -6.19 10.40 7.54
CA LEU A 35 -5.94 9.12 6.88
C LEU A 35 -5.25 9.27 5.53
N GLY A 36 -5.73 10.16 4.67
CA GLY A 36 -5.20 10.34 3.31
C GLY A 36 -3.72 10.76 3.31
N MET A 37 -3.38 11.76 4.12
CA MET A 37 -1.98 12.22 4.22
C MET A 37 -1.10 11.16 4.87
N PHE A 38 -1.59 10.48 5.91
CA PHE A 38 -0.86 9.41 6.56
C PHE A 38 -0.50 8.29 5.58
N LEU A 39 -1.46 7.80 4.78
CA LEU A 39 -1.21 6.75 3.80
C LEU A 39 -0.32 7.20 2.65
N PHE A 40 -0.43 8.45 2.21
CA PHE A 40 0.49 9.03 1.23
C PHE A 40 1.94 9.02 1.74
N GLU A 41 2.16 9.41 3.00
CA GLU A 41 3.48 9.39 3.61
C GLU A 41 4.02 7.96 3.78
N MET A 42 3.19 7.00 4.20
CA MET A 42 3.58 5.58 4.23
C MET A 42 3.98 5.09 2.84
N ALA A 43 3.23 5.46 1.79
CA ALA A 43 3.55 5.05 0.42
C ALA A 43 4.89 5.65 -0.06
N ASN A 44 5.19 6.91 0.30
CA ASN A 44 6.50 7.52 0.03
C ASN A 44 7.63 6.77 0.76
N GLN A 45 7.46 6.47 2.05
CA GLN A 45 8.48 5.73 2.80
C GLN A 45 8.70 4.32 2.24
N MET A 46 7.65 3.66 1.75
CA MET A 46 7.74 2.33 1.14
C MET A 46 8.62 2.33 -0.12
N VAL A 47 8.59 3.40 -0.92
CA VAL A 47 9.38 3.48 -2.17
C VAL A 47 10.74 4.18 -2.03
N ALA A 48 10.98 4.83 -0.90
CA ALA A 48 12.20 5.62 -0.68
C ALA A 48 13.45 4.75 -0.47
N GLU A 49 14.46 4.90 -1.33
CA GLU A 49 15.66 4.06 -1.35
C GLU A 49 16.58 4.19 -0.12
N ASN A 50 16.46 5.27 0.64
CA ASN A 50 17.22 5.52 1.86
C ASN A 50 16.56 4.94 3.13
N ILE A 51 15.36 4.37 3.02
CA ILE A 51 14.65 3.77 4.16
C ILE A 51 15.04 2.29 4.32
N PRO A 52 15.32 1.79 5.55
CA PRO A 52 15.61 0.37 5.79
C PRO A 52 14.47 -0.56 5.35
N SER A 53 14.81 -1.79 4.91
CA SER A 53 13.83 -2.75 4.36
C SER A 53 12.68 -3.06 5.33
N ASN A 54 12.99 -3.32 6.61
CA ASN A 54 11.98 -3.59 7.65
C ASN A 54 11.00 -2.42 7.85
N GLN A 55 11.45 -1.17 7.71
CA GLN A 55 10.60 0.01 7.79
C GLN A 55 9.71 0.15 6.55
N ARG A 56 10.23 -0.17 5.35
CA ARG A 56 9.41 -0.20 4.13
C ARG A 56 8.34 -1.28 4.20
N GLN A 57 8.68 -2.46 4.71
CA GLN A 57 7.73 -3.55 4.95
C GLN A 57 6.66 -3.14 5.96
N MET A 58 7.03 -2.43 7.03
CA MET A 58 6.07 -1.87 7.99
C MET A 58 5.14 -0.85 7.30
N ALA A 59 5.67 0.04 6.47
CA ALA A 59 4.86 0.99 5.72
C ALA A 59 3.86 0.27 4.79
N ALA A 60 4.31 -0.74 4.04
CA ALA A 60 3.46 -1.57 3.20
C ALA A 60 2.36 -2.27 4.00
N LEU A 61 2.70 -2.81 5.18
CA LEU A 61 1.74 -3.46 6.08
C LEU A 61 0.68 -2.48 6.60
N VAL A 62 1.08 -1.27 6.98
CA VAL A 62 0.17 -0.20 7.42
C VAL A 62 -0.80 0.19 6.30
N ILE A 63 -0.30 0.34 5.07
CA ILE A 63 -1.14 0.67 3.91
C ILE A 63 -2.16 -0.44 3.65
N LYS A 64 -1.70 -1.69 3.56
CA LYS A 64 -2.58 -2.86 3.37
C LYS A 64 -3.66 -2.93 4.45
N ASN A 65 -3.26 -2.86 5.73
CA ASN A 65 -4.17 -2.98 6.87
C ASN A 65 -5.15 -1.80 6.99
N SER A 66 -4.96 -0.73 6.22
CA SER A 66 -5.90 0.38 6.15
C SER A 66 -7.03 0.14 5.14
N VAL A 67 -6.93 -0.92 4.32
CA VAL A 67 -7.90 -1.27 3.27
C VAL A 67 -8.44 -2.69 3.44
N VAL A 68 -7.59 -3.63 3.88
CA VAL A 68 -7.91 -5.06 4.03
C VAL A 68 -7.76 -5.47 5.49
N GLY A 69 -8.85 -6.01 6.05
CA GLY A 69 -8.94 -6.42 7.45
C GLY A 69 -8.91 -7.95 7.65
N PRO A 70 -8.91 -8.43 8.91
CA PRO A 70 -8.85 -9.86 9.22
C PRO A 70 -10.15 -10.62 8.90
N SER A 71 -11.25 -9.92 8.64
CA SER A 71 -12.53 -10.49 8.24
C SER A 71 -13.14 -9.72 7.06
N PRO A 72 -14.11 -10.31 6.34
CA PRO A 72 -14.84 -9.61 5.28
C PRO A 72 -15.53 -8.32 5.79
N GLN A 73 -16.16 -8.40 6.96
CA GLN A 73 -16.85 -7.25 7.56
C GLN A 73 -15.88 -6.11 7.90
N ALA A 74 -14.75 -6.43 8.54
CA ALA A 74 -13.72 -5.44 8.85
C ALA A 74 -13.13 -4.84 7.57
N THR A 75 -12.96 -5.64 6.51
CA THR A 75 -12.51 -5.16 5.19
C THR A 75 -13.52 -4.20 4.56
N ASP A 76 -14.82 -4.45 4.68
CA ASP A 76 -15.84 -3.53 4.19
C ASP A 76 -15.82 -2.18 4.92
N GLU A 77 -15.61 -2.18 6.24
CA GLU A 77 -15.47 -0.97 7.05
C GLU A 77 -14.21 -0.17 6.70
N LEU A 78 -13.05 -0.85 6.63
CA LEU A 78 -11.79 -0.23 6.24
C LEU A 78 -11.87 0.35 4.82
N TYR A 79 -12.52 -0.36 3.89
CA TYR A 79 -12.69 0.14 2.54
C TYR A 79 -13.59 1.38 2.47
N LYS A 80 -14.62 1.50 3.32
CA LYS A 80 -15.42 2.74 3.43
C LYS A 80 -14.55 3.91 3.91
N LEU A 81 -13.65 3.68 4.86
CA LEU A 81 -12.69 4.69 5.30
C LEU A 81 -11.74 5.08 4.16
N TRP A 82 -11.22 4.10 3.41
CA TRP A 82 -10.41 4.35 2.22
C TRP A 82 -11.15 5.24 1.21
N LEU A 83 -12.41 4.94 0.90
CA LEU A 83 -13.23 5.74 -0.02
C LEU A 83 -13.54 7.16 0.50
N SER A 84 -13.45 7.41 1.81
CA SER A 84 -13.60 8.76 2.38
C SER A 84 -12.43 9.69 2.04
N ILE A 85 -11.27 9.14 1.65
CA ILE A 85 -10.11 9.92 1.18
C ILE A 85 -10.47 10.50 -0.21
N PRO A 86 -10.22 11.78 -0.51
CA PRO A 86 -10.47 12.34 -1.84
C PRO A 86 -9.81 11.53 -2.96
N SER A 87 -10.52 11.32 -4.08
CA SER A 87 -10.04 10.48 -5.19
C SER A 87 -8.65 10.86 -5.69
N GLN A 88 -8.40 12.15 -5.88
CA GLN A 88 -7.09 12.68 -6.29
C GLN A 88 -5.96 12.26 -5.35
N GLN A 89 -6.22 12.20 -4.05
CA GLN A 89 -5.23 11.78 -3.07
C GLN A 89 -5.02 10.26 -3.08
N ARG A 90 -6.09 9.48 -3.29
CA ARG A 90 -5.97 8.03 -3.52
C ARG A 90 -5.16 7.74 -4.78
N ASP A 91 -5.32 8.53 -5.84
CA ASP A 91 -4.57 8.37 -7.08
C ASP A 91 -3.06 8.59 -6.87
N LEU A 92 -2.66 9.57 -6.06
CA LEU A 92 -1.26 9.75 -5.69
C LEU A 92 -0.70 8.56 -4.91
N ILE A 93 -1.47 7.99 -3.97
CA ILE A 93 -1.06 6.78 -3.23
C ILE A 93 -0.89 5.62 -4.21
N LYS A 94 -1.87 5.38 -5.08
CA LYS A 94 -1.84 4.30 -6.08
C LYS A 94 -0.66 4.43 -7.04
N GLN A 95 -0.30 5.64 -7.47
CA GLN A 95 0.90 5.89 -8.29
C GLN A 95 2.18 5.43 -7.58
N LEU A 96 2.34 5.74 -6.29
CA LEU A 96 3.47 5.28 -5.49
C LEU A 96 3.48 3.74 -5.33
N LEU A 97 2.31 3.13 -5.17
CA LEU A 97 2.20 1.65 -5.12
C LEU A 97 2.69 1.00 -6.43
N ILE A 98 2.30 1.55 -7.58
CA ILE A 98 2.75 1.10 -8.90
C ILE A 98 4.25 1.33 -9.09
N GLN A 99 4.77 2.49 -8.67
CA GLN A 99 6.21 2.77 -8.69
C GLN A 99 6.99 1.71 -7.89
N GLY A 100 6.42 1.23 -6.79
CA GLY A 100 6.98 0.16 -5.97
C GLY A 100 7.31 -1.13 -6.73
N LEU A 101 6.60 -1.42 -7.83
CA LEU A 101 6.87 -2.59 -8.69
C LEU A 101 8.21 -2.49 -9.43
N SER A 102 8.81 -1.31 -9.49
CA SER A 102 10.07 -1.04 -10.19
C SER A 102 11.27 -0.94 -9.25
N LEU A 103 11.08 -1.11 -7.93
CA LEU A 103 12.16 -0.98 -6.95
C LEU A 103 13.23 -2.03 -7.21
N SER A 104 14.51 -1.63 -7.10
CA SER A 104 15.67 -2.53 -7.26
C SER A 104 15.74 -3.57 -6.14
N ASN A 105 15.46 -3.15 -4.90
CA ASN A 105 15.41 -4.04 -3.74
C ASN A 105 14.23 -5.03 -3.86
N PHE A 106 14.57 -6.33 -3.84
CA PHE A 106 13.60 -7.41 -4.01
C PHE A 106 12.51 -7.43 -2.93
N GLU A 107 12.89 -7.28 -1.66
CA GLU A 107 11.92 -7.34 -0.55
C GLU A 107 10.92 -6.19 -0.62
N ALA A 108 11.39 -4.97 -0.88
CA ALA A 108 10.54 -3.79 -1.03
C ALA A 108 9.61 -3.93 -2.25
N ARG A 109 10.13 -4.41 -3.39
CA ARG A 109 9.34 -4.70 -4.59
C ARG A 109 8.27 -5.77 -4.32
N SER A 110 8.62 -6.83 -3.60
CA SER A 110 7.70 -7.90 -3.21
C SER A 110 6.57 -7.37 -2.31
N SER A 111 6.90 -6.56 -1.29
CA SER A 111 5.90 -5.91 -0.45
C SER A 111 4.97 -4.99 -1.25
N ALA A 112 5.51 -4.17 -2.15
CA ALA A 112 4.70 -3.34 -3.04
C ALA A 112 3.79 -4.17 -3.93
N SER A 113 4.27 -5.29 -4.46
CA SER A 113 3.48 -6.23 -5.28
C SER A 113 2.29 -6.80 -4.51
N GLN A 114 2.49 -7.19 -3.25
CA GLN A 114 1.40 -7.64 -2.38
C GLN A 114 0.35 -6.55 -2.14
N VAL A 115 0.80 -5.32 -1.83
CA VAL A 115 -0.09 -4.19 -1.58
C VAL A 115 -0.90 -3.84 -2.84
N VAL A 116 -0.26 -3.79 -4.02
CA VAL A 116 -0.93 -3.57 -5.31
C VAL A 116 -1.96 -4.66 -5.59
N GLY A 117 -1.61 -5.94 -5.42
CA GLY A 117 -2.54 -7.04 -5.68
C GLY A 117 -3.76 -7.02 -4.75
N GLN A 118 -3.55 -6.83 -3.45
CA GLN A 118 -4.63 -6.86 -2.45
C GLN A 118 -5.55 -5.64 -2.52
N ILE A 119 -4.98 -4.44 -2.61
CA ILE A 119 -5.78 -3.21 -2.76
C ILE A 119 -6.42 -3.17 -4.15
N GLY A 120 -5.68 -3.57 -5.19
CA GLY A 120 -6.16 -3.63 -6.56
C GLY A 120 -7.37 -4.55 -6.73
N ALA A 121 -7.32 -5.78 -6.19
CA ALA A 121 -8.46 -6.69 -6.21
C ALA A 121 -9.69 -6.07 -5.53
N ARG A 122 -9.48 -5.34 -4.42
CA ARG A 122 -10.57 -4.68 -3.69
C ARG A 122 -11.15 -3.48 -4.44
N GLU A 123 -10.31 -2.65 -5.04
CA GLU A 123 -10.74 -1.49 -5.84
C GLU A 123 -11.51 -1.94 -7.08
N LEU A 124 -10.99 -2.94 -7.81
CA LEU A 124 -11.64 -3.49 -9.00
C LEU A 124 -13.03 -4.08 -8.69
N TYR A 125 -13.16 -4.80 -7.56
CA TYR A 125 -14.46 -5.32 -7.11
C TYR A 125 -15.52 -4.22 -6.95
N HIS A 126 -15.10 -3.01 -6.57
CA HIS A 126 -15.96 -1.84 -6.40
C HIS A 126 -15.98 -0.91 -7.62
N GLY A 127 -15.48 -1.36 -8.77
CA GLY A 127 -15.43 -0.57 -10.00
C GLY A 127 -14.48 0.64 -9.95
N GLN A 128 -13.50 0.61 -9.05
CA GLN A 128 -12.47 1.63 -8.91
C GLN A 128 -11.14 1.13 -9.49
N TRP A 129 -10.19 2.05 -9.69
CA TRP A 129 -8.86 1.77 -10.24
C TRP A 129 -8.91 0.95 -11.55
N THR A 130 -9.82 1.34 -12.44
CA THR A 130 -10.17 0.60 -13.66
C THR A 130 -9.01 0.51 -14.67
N ASP A 131 -8.04 1.41 -14.58
CA ASP A 131 -6.82 1.45 -15.37
C ASP A 131 -5.72 0.50 -14.86
N LEU A 132 -5.86 -0.10 -13.67
CA LEU A 132 -4.85 -0.98 -13.06
C LEU A 132 -4.41 -2.11 -14.01
N ILE A 133 -5.36 -2.83 -14.59
CA ILE A 133 -5.04 -3.95 -15.49
C ILE A 133 -4.28 -3.47 -16.72
N GLY A 134 -4.67 -2.31 -17.27
CA GLY A 134 -3.96 -1.68 -18.40
C GLY A 134 -2.52 -1.34 -18.04
N ILE A 135 -2.29 -0.77 -16.85
CA ILE A 135 -0.94 -0.48 -16.33
C ILE A 135 -0.11 -1.76 -16.20
N LEU A 136 -0.65 -2.81 -15.57
CA LEU A 136 0.09 -4.06 -15.35
C LEU A 136 0.41 -4.76 -16.69
N VAL A 137 -0.51 -4.77 -17.65
CA VAL A 137 -0.23 -5.30 -19.00
C VAL A 137 0.83 -4.46 -19.72
N GLY A 138 0.78 -3.13 -19.61
CA GLY A 138 1.81 -2.23 -20.15
C GLY A 138 3.19 -2.54 -19.58
N ASN A 139 3.29 -2.69 -18.27
CA ASN A 139 4.52 -3.08 -17.58
C ASN A 139 5.07 -4.43 -18.10
N MET A 140 4.20 -5.40 -18.37
CA MET A 140 4.63 -6.70 -18.93
C MET A 140 5.14 -6.59 -20.37
N ALA A 141 4.57 -5.69 -21.16
CA ALA A 141 4.98 -5.46 -22.55
C ALA A 141 6.34 -4.75 -22.63
N THR A 142 6.50 -3.64 -21.91
CA THR A 142 7.64 -2.71 -22.11
C THR A 142 8.60 -2.59 -20.93
N GLY A 143 8.27 -3.17 -19.76
CA GLY A 143 9.07 -3.06 -18.55
C GLY A 143 10.41 -3.79 -18.62
N SER A 144 11.35 -3.40 -17.77
CA SER A 144 12.59 -4.16 -17.54
C SER A 144 12.28 -5.51 -16.86
N PRO A 145 13.22 -6.49 -16.83
CA PRO A 145 13.01 -7.74 -16.10
C PRO A 145 12.57 -7.55 -14.65
N VAL A 146 13.10 -6.53 -13.95
CA VAL A 146 12.73 -6.17 -12.58
C VAL A 146 11.26 -5.73 -12.49
N VAL A 147 10.83 -4.87 -13.41
CA VAL A 147 9.44 -4.39 -13.45
C VAL A 147 8.48 -5.52 -13.79
N LYS A 148 8.86 -6.39 -14.73
CA LYS A 148 8.07 -7.57 -15.11
C LYS A 148 7.91 -8.53 -13.93
N GLU A 149 8.98 -8.78 -13.17
CA GLU A 149 8.93 -9.62 -11.97
C GLU A 149 7.98 -9.05 -10.91
N GLY A 150 8.11 -7.76 -10.56
CA GLY A 150 7.20 -7.11 -9.61
C GLY A 150 5.74 -7.14 -10.09
N THR A 151 5.54 -6.89 -11.39
CA THR A 151 4.22 -6.91 -12.01
C THR A 151 3.60 -8.31 -12.02
N LEU A 152 4.36 -9.36 -12.33
CA LEU A 152 3.89 -10.75 -12.26
C LEU A 152 3.49 -11.14 -10.84
N ASN A 153 4.26 -10.74 -9.84
CA ASN A 153 3.92 -10.99 -8.44
C ASN A 153 2.63 -10.27 -8.05
N ALA A 154 2.46 -9.01 -8.47
CA ALA A 154 1.24 -8.25 -8.22
C ALA A 154 0.01 -8.88 -8.88
N LEU A 155 0.14 -9.33 -10.13
CA LEU A 155 -0.92 -10.07 -10.86
C LEU A 155 -1.26 -11.39 -10.17
N GLY A 156 -0.26 -12.14 -9.69
CA GLY A 156 -0.47 -13.38 -8.96
C GLY A 156 -1.33 -13.16 -7.71
N VAL A 157 -0.95 -12.17 -6.89
CA VAL A 157 -1.71 -11.80 -5.69
C VAL A 157 -3.11 -11.28 -6.05
N LEU A 158 -3.23 -10.45 -7.08
CA LEU A 158 -4.52 -9.93 -7.55
C LEU A 158 -5.47 -11.07 -7.94
N CYS A 159 -4.99 -12.04 -8.72
CA CYS A 159 -5.76 -13.20 -9.14
C CYS A 159 -6.17 -14.06 -7.93
N GLU A 160 -5.26 -14.29 -6.99
CA GLU A 160 -5.56 -15.06 -5.78
C GLU A 160 -6.66 -14.39 -4.93
N GLU A 161 -6.58 -13.07 -4.73
CA GLU A 161 -7.58 -12.32 -3.96
C GLU A 161 -8.94 -12.26 -4.65
N ILE A 162 -8.98 -12.19 -5.98
CA ILE A 162 -10.23 -12.28 -6.75
C ILE A 162 -10.84 -13.67 -6.56
N VAL A 163 -10.06 -14.74 -6.75
CA VAL A 163 -10.55 -16.12 -6.62
C VAL A 163 -11.05 -16.42 -5.21
N ARG A 164 -10.36 -15.97 -4.15
CA ARG A 164 -10.80 -16.20 -2.75
C ARG A 164 -12.18 -15.60 -2.42
N LYS A 165 -12.69 -14.66 -3.22
CA LYS A 165 -13.98 -14.00 -2.99
C LYS A 165 -15.11 -14.53 -3.87
N TYR A 166 -14.82 -15.42 -4.82
CA TYR A 166 -15.80 -16.10 -5.68
C TYR A 166 -15.84 -17.61 -5.38
#